data_AF-A0A6G7XYR8-F1
#
_entry.id   AF-A0A6G7XYR8-F1
#
_cell.length_a   1.000
_cell.length_b   1.000
_cell.length_c   1.000
_cell.angle_alpha   90.00
_cell.angle_beta   90.00
_cell.angle_gamma   90.00
#
_symmetry.space_group_name_H-M   'P 1'
#
loop_
_entity.id
_entity.type
_entity.pdbx_description
1 polymer ?
#
loop_
_entity_poly.entity_id
_entity_poly.type
_entity_poly.pdbx_seq_one_letter_code
_entity_poly.pdbx_strand_id
1 'polypeptide(L)'
;MTTKQDPKKVNTKTKNKNKKRDWSFYAIIVCSILLLIPAVFLGYNILQATKGTGKPLFGHRFDGDLEPKIDDAKLAAINEKIKGVAHVETVSSDVKSATVRFTVKVAETTEKDAYPEIANAIYEVITADLPVDQYFKRTDTQKMYDVEINVYNILTPTEAQRPNFLYYLFNKNSNVEEAIGNFVSEPLSPELVEKLIAAEQKADEKPETTPSEETPEGEAEGETTE
;
A
#
# COMPACT_ATOMS: atom_id res chain seq x y z
N MET A 1 64.70 -9.89 -77.84
CA MET A 1 63.65 -9.05 -77.23
C MET A 1 62.41 -9.16 -78.11
N THR A 2 61.38 -9.86 -77.66
CA THR A 2 60.10 -9.97 -78.36
C THR A 2 58.98 -9.84 -77.33
N THR A 3 58.36 -8.66 -77.28
CA THR A 3 57.30 -8.34 -76.32
C THR A 3 55.96 -8.83 -76.87
N LYS A 4 55.25 -9.67 -76.11
CA LYS A 4 53.92 -10.18 -76.44
C LYS A 4 52.87 -9.06 -76.23
N GLN A 5 51.93 -8.93 -77.17
CA GLN A 5 50.72 -8.11 -77.03
C GLN A 5 49.62 -8.93 -76.35
N ASP A 6 49.00 -8.37 -75.31
CA ASP A 6 47.84 -8.96 -74.63
C ASP A 6 46.51 -8.73 -75.38
N PRO A 7 45.54 -9.67 -75.29
CA PRO A 7 44.29 -9.60 -76.05
C PRO A 7 43.25 -8.65 -75.43
N LYS A 8 42.55 -7.95 -76.33
CA LYS A 8 41.52 -6.93 -76.07
C LYS A 8 40.22 -7.58 -75.57
N LYS A 9 39.82 -7.30 -74.32
CA LYS A 9 38.53 -7.75 -73.74
C LYS A 9 37.34 -7.01 -74.37
N VAL A 10 36.35 -7.76 -74.85
CA VAL A 10 35.05 -7.26 -75.34
C VAL A 10 34.11 -7.04 -74.15
N ASN A 11 33.57 -5.82 -74.02
CA ASN A 11 32.60 -5.45 -72.99
C ASN A 11 31.16 -5.66 -73.49
N THR A 12 30.46 -6.64 -72.94
CA THR A 12 29.00 -6.81 -73.11
C THR A 12 28.29 -5.94 -72.09
N LYS A 13 27.61 -4.87 -72.53
CA LYS A 13 26.84 -3.98 -71.65
C LYS A 13 25.48 -4.61 -71.29
N THR A 14 25.31 -5.04 -70.04
CA THR A 14 24.00 -5.31 -69.44
C THR A 14 23.32 -3.97 -69.09
N LYS A 15 22.19 -3.67 -69.74
CA LYS A 15 21.38 -2.48 -69.42
C LYS A 15 20.53 -2.74 -68.18
N ASN A 16 20.89 -2.16 -67.04
CA ASN A 16 19.98 -2.03 -65.89
C ASN A 16 18.80 -1.13 -66.28
N LYS A 17 17.60 -1.71 -66.36
CA LYS A 17 16.35 -0.93 -66.51
C LYS A 17 15.91 -0.49 -65.12
N ASN A 18 16.02 0.80 -64.83
CA ASN A 18 15.40 1.39 -63.64
C ASN A 18 13.88 1.19 -63.74
N LYS A 19 13.32 0.36 -62.85
CA LYS A 19 11.89 0.06 -62.80
C LYS A 19 11.17 1.36 -62.44
N LYS A 20 10.38 1.92 -63.36
CA LYS A 20 9.58 3.13 -63.10
C LYS A 20 8.54 2.79 -62.03
N ARG A 21 8.41 3.63 -61.00
CA ARG A 21 7.35 3.50 -59.98
C ARG A 21 5.99 3.56 -60.66
N ASP A 22 5.20 2.51 -60.50
CA ASP A 22 3.85 2.38 -61.03
C ASP A 22 2.83 2.95 -60.04
N TRP A 23 1.57 3.07 -60.47
CA TRP A 23 0.50 3.60 -59.63
C TRP A 23 0.28 2.76 -58.36
N SER A 24 0.45 1.44 -58.46
CA SER A 24 0.42 0.51 -57.34
C SER A 24 1.42 0.88 -56.25
N PHE A 25 2.64 1.29 -56.63
CA PHE A 25 3.63 1.77 -55.67
C PHE A 25 3.15 3.01 -54.89
N TYR A 26 2.48 3.96 -55.55
CA TYR A 26 1.92 5.13 -54.88
C TYR A 26 0.70 4.79 -54.02
N ALA A 27 -0.17 3.88 -54.47
CA ALA A 27 -1.33 3.41 -53.71
C ALA A 27 -0.91 2.74 -52.39
N ILE A 28 0.16 1.93 -52.41
CA ILE A 28 0.72 1.29 -51.20
C ILE A 28 1.26 2.33 -50.21
N ILE A 29 1.90 3.40 -50.69
CA ILE A 29 2.38 4.49 -49.84
C ILE A 29 1.21 5.21 -49.17
N VAL A 30 0.17 5.56 -49.92
CA VAL A 30 -1.00 6.26 -49.38
C VAL A 30 -1.73 5.39 -48.34
N CYS A 31 -1.96 4.11 -48.63
CA CYS A 31 -2.55 3.18 -47.67
C CYS A 31 -1.67 2.99 -46.43
N SER A 32 -0.34 2.94 -46.59
CA SER A 32 0.58 2.87 -45.44
C SER A 32 0.46 4.10 -44.56
N ILE A 33 0.39 5.31 -45.13
CA ILE A 33 0.24 6.54 -44.35
C ILE A 33 -1.08 6.55 -43.58
N LEU A 34 -2.19 6.14 -44.24
CA LEU A 34 -3.51 6.09 -43.61
C LEU A 34 -3.58 5.08 -42.45
N LEU A 35 -2.84 3.95 -42.53
CA LEU A 35 -2.74 2.99 -41.43
C LEU A 35 -1.75 3.45 -40.34
N LEU A 36 -0.68 4.15 -40.72
CA LEU A 36 0.39 4.52 -39.81
C LEU A 36 -0.04 5.62 -38.83
N ILE A 37 -0.88 6.57 -39.24
CA ILE A 37 -1.37 7.66 -38.38
C ILE A 37 -2.11 7.12 -37.13
N PRO A 38 -3.17 6.28 -37.24
CA PRO A 38 -3.84 5.75 -36.06
C PRO A 38 -2.96 4.78 -35.27
N ALA A 39 -2.08 4.02 -35.92
CA ALA A 39 -1.14 3.12 -35.24
C ALA A 39 -0.13 3.88 -34.36
N VAL A 40 0.40 5.01 -34.84
CA VAL A 40 1.32 5.87 -34.07
C VAL A 40 0.58 6.55 -32.92
N PHE A 41 -0.66 7.01 -33.12
CA PHE A 41 -1.47 7.57 -32.03
C PHE A 41 -1.74 6.53 -30.94
N LEU A 42 -2.14 5.31 -31.31
CA LEU A 42 -2.38 4.23 -30.35
C LEU A 42 -1.07 3.85 -29.63
N GLY A 43 0.03 3.70 -30.38
CA GLY A 43 1.34 3.38 -29.83
C GLY A 43 1.86 4.44 -28.86
N TYR A 44 1.65 5.72 -29.16
CA TYR A 44 1.99 6.82 -28.25
C TYR A 44 1.22 6.74 -26.93
N ASN A 45 -0.10 6.51 -26.98
CA ASN A 45 -0.91 6.37 -25.78
C ASN A 45 -0.52 5.14 -24.96
N ILE A 46 -0.25 3.99 -25.59
CA ILE A 46 0.22 2.78 -24.92
C ILE A 46 1.60 3.01 -24.27
N LEU A 47 2.53 3.69 -24.94
CA LEU A 47 3.83 4.03 -24.37
C LEU A 47 3.73 5.01 -23.19
N GLN A 48 2.79 5.95 -23.22
CA GLN A 48 2.55 6.84 -22.10
C GLN A 48 1.87 6.12 -20.93
N ALA A 49 0.90 5.25 -21.21
CA ALA A 49 0.23 4.44 -20.21
C ALA A 49 1.21 3.47 -19.52
N THR A 50 2.07 2.77 -20.28
CA THR A 50 3.07 1.85 -19.72
C THR A 50 4.10 2.55 -18.82
N LYS A 51 4.49 3.79 -19.13
CA LYS A 51 5.37 4.59 -18.25
C LYS A 51 4.73 5.00 -16.92
N GLY A 52 3.39 5.10 -16.89
CA GLY A 52 2.61 5.38 -15.68
C GLY A 52 2.09 4.13 -14.97
N THR A 53 2.23 2.94 -15.58
CA THR A 53 1.70 1.69 -15.02
C THR A 53 2.55 1.27 -13.82
N GLY A 54 1.90 0.92 -12.70
CA GLY A 54 2.59 0.48 -11.48
C GLY A 54 3.08 1.59 -10.55
N LYS A 55 2.85 2.86 -10.88
CA LYS A 55 3.01 3.97 -9.91
C LYS A 55 1.65 4.26 -9.29
N PRO A 56 1.54 4.35 -7.95
CA PRO A 56 0.30 4.76 -7.32
C PRO A 56 -0.09 6.15 -7.85
N LEU A 57 -1.37 6.31 -8.18
CA LEU A 57 -1.95 7.63 -8.38
C LEU A 57 -1.89 8.36 -7.04
N PHE A 58 -0.87 9.20 -6.85
CA PHE A 58 -0.86 10.17 -5.77
C PHE A 58 -1.97 11.19 -6.10
N GLY A 59 -3.11 11.05 -5.42
CA GLY A 59 -4.23 11.98 -5.58
C GLY A 59 -3.93 13.32 -4.92
N HIS A 60 -4.51 14.39 -5.46
CA HIS A 60 -4.55 15.75 -4.92
C HIS A 60 -5.46 15.87 -3.69
N ARG A 61 -5.50 14.85 -2.82
CA ARG A 61 -6.49 14.71 -1.75
C ARG A 61 -6.41 15.80 -0.67
N PHE A 62 -5.23 16.41 -0.55
CA PHE A 62 -4.90 17.41 0.47
C PHE A 62 -4.42 18.73 -0.15
N ASP A 63 -4.70 18.98 -1.43
CA ASP A 63 -4.36 20.25 -2.06
C ASP A 63 -5.17 21.38 -1.42
N GLY A 64 -4.48 22.35 -0.80
CA GLY A 64 -5.12 23.44 -0.04
C GLY A 64 -5.57 23.06 1.38
N ASP A 65 -5.31 21.81 1.80
CA ASP A 65 -5.51 21.31 3.16
C ASP A 65 -4.16 21.25 3.91
N LEU A 66 -4.19 20.91 5.21
CA LEU A 66 -2.99 20.69 6.04
C LEU A 66 -2.14 21.95 6.24
N GLU A 67 -2.80 23.11 6.33
CA GLU A 67 -2.16 24.39 6.63
C GLU A 67 -2.45 24.82 8.07
N PRO A 68 -1.42 25.17 8.87
CA PRO A 68 0.00 25.21 8.52
C PRO A 68 0.66 23.82 8.41
N LYS A 69 1.64 23.73 7.51
CA LYS A 69 2.44 22.51 7.33
C LYS A 69 3.28 22.21 8.58
N ILE A 70 3.45 20.93 8.87
CA ILE A 70 4.36 20.45 9.91
C ILE A 70 5.71 20.13 9.27
N ASP A 71 6.76 20.81 9.75
CA ASP A 71 8.13 20.64 9.27
C ASP A 71 8.90 19.59 10.08
N ASP A 72 9.82 18.88 9.42
CA ASP A 72 10.66 17.85 10.04
C ASP A 72 11.51 18.38 11.20
N ALA A 73 11.97 19.64 11.10
CA ALA A 73 12.72 20.29 12.18
C ALA A 73 11.86 20.48 13.44
N LYS A 74 10.56 20.75 13.27
CA LYS A 74 9.61 20.91 14.39
C LYS A 74 9.34 19.56 15.05
N LEU A 75 9.17 18.52 14.25
CA LEU A 75 9.04 17.14 14.73
C LEU A 75 10.28 16.66 15.47
N ALA A 76 11.48 16.99 14.98
CA ALA A 76 12.72 16.67 15.67
C ALA A 76 12.81 17.35 17.05
N ALA A 77 12.41 18.62 17.15
CA ALA A 77 12.36 19.33 18.43
C ALA A 77 11.35 18.70 19.41
N ILE A 78 10.17 18.31 18.91
CA ILE A 78 9.15 17.61 19.72
C ILE A 78 9.67 16.24 20.18
N ASN A 79 10.35 15.48 19.32
CA ASN A 79 10.96 14.20 19.68
C ASN A 79 11.96 14.35 20.84
N GLU A 80 12.81 15.38 20.82
CA GLU A 80 13.74 15.63 21.94
C GLU A 80 13.00 15.94 23.25
N LYS A 81 11.86 16.65 23.20
CA LYS A 81 11.01 16.87 24.38
C LYS A 81 10.36 15.57 24.87
N ILE A 82 9.88 14.72 23.95
CA ILE A 82 9.27 13.43 24.25
C ILE A 82 10.26 12.48 24.93
N LYS A 83 11.55 12.50 24.57
CA LYS A 83 12.60 11.73 25.27
C LYS A 83 12.73 12.09 26.75
N GLY A 84 12.28 13.28 27.16
CA GLY A 84 12.24 13.70 28.56
C GLY A 84 11.07 13.13 29.36
N VAL A 85 10.09 12.49 28.71
CA VAL A 85 8.97 11.82 29.37
C VAL A 85 9.47 10.54 30.06
N ALA A 86 8.97 10.27 31.26
CA ALA A 86 9.37 9.11 32.04
C ALA A 86 9.14 7.80 31.25
N HIS A 87 10.03 6.83 31.46
CA HIS A 87 10.01 5.49 30.83
C HIS A 87 10.23 5.45 29.31
N VAL A 88 10.35 6.59 28.63
CA VAL A 88 10.66 6.64 27.18
C VAL A 88 12.15 6.36 26.94
N GLU A 89 12.43 5.36 26.11
CA GLU A 89 13.80 5.03 25.67
C GLU A 89 14.14 5.67 24.33
N THR A 90 13.22 5.54 23.36
CA THR A 90 13.43 6.06 22.00
C THR A 90 12.12 6.57 21.43
N VAL A 91 12.22 7.56 20.56
CA VAL A 91 11.09 8.11 19.82
C VAL A 91 11.50 8.38 18.38
N SER A 92 10.60 8.08 17.46
CA SER A 92 10.67 8.48 16.06
C SER A 92 9.33 9.03 15.62
N SER A 93 9.35 10.04 14.76
CA SER A 93 8.15 10.67 14.22
C SER A 93 8.15 10.66 12.70
N ASP A 94 6.99 10.46 12.09
CA ASP A 94 6.81 10.63 10.65
C ASP A 94 5.42 11.16 10.31
N VAL A 95 5.31 11.87 9.18
CA VAL A 95 4.01 12.30 8.64
C VAL A 95 3.69 11.43 7.42
N LYS A 96 2.63 10.64 7.51
CA LYS A 96 2.14 9.80 6.42
C LYS A 96 0.67 10.08 6.18
N SER A 97 0.33 10.49 4.95
CA SER A 97 -1.07 10.65 4.50
C SER A 97 -1.93 11.53 5.42
N ALA A 98 -1.40 12.68 5.85
CA ALA A 98 -2.03 13.61 6.81
C ALA A 98 -2.13 13.11 8.26
N THR A 99 -1.45 12.02 8.62
CA THR A 99 -1.33 11.58 10.01
C THR A 99 0.09 11.81 10.49
N VAL A 100 0.23 12.52 11.61
CA VAL A 100 1.50 12.66 12.33
C VAL A 100 1.60 11.49 13.30
N ARG A 101 2.54 10.61 13.05
CA ARG A 101 2.77 9.40 13.83
C ARG A 101 4.01 9.56 14.69
N PHE A 102 3.85 9.38 15.98
CA PHE A 102 4.94 9.20 16.93
C PHE A 102 5.00 7.73 17.33
N THR A 103 6.19 7.14 17.23
CA THR A 103 6.47 5.75 17.58
C THR A 103 7.46 5.77 18.73
N VAL A 104 7.02 5.35 19.89
CA VAL A 104 7.69 5.53 21.17
C VAL A 104 7.95 4.18 21.81
N LYS A 105 9.22 3.87 22.03
CA LYS A 105 9.65 2.70 22.77
C LYS A 105 9.76 3.07 24.24
N VAL A 106 9.14 2.28 25.10
CA VAL A 106 9.28 2.37 26.56
C VAL A 106 10.05 1.17 27.11
N ALA A 107 10.54 1.29 28.34
CA ALA A 107 11.21 0.20 29.03
C ALA A 107 10.32 -1.05 29.13
N GLU A 108 10.91 -2.25 28.99
CA GLU A 108 10.17 -3.52 29.09
C GLU A 108 9.56 -3.77 30.48
N THR A 109 10.08 -3.09 31.51
CA THR A 109 9.58 -3.15 32.89
C THR A 109 8.41 -2.19 33.15
N THR A 110 7.95 -1.44 32.15
CA THR A 110 6.85 -0.49 32.29
C THR A 110 5.55 -1.24 32.54
N GLU A 111 4.84 -0.87 33.60
CA GLU A 111 3.55 -1.47 33.92
C GLU A 111 2.49 -1.07 32.90
N LYS A 112 1.56 -1.99 32.62
CA LYS A 112 0.52 -1.80 31.60
C LYS A 112 -0.29 -0.53 31.83
N ASP A 113 -0.69 -0.26 33.08
CA ASP A 113 -1.56 0.88 33.41
C ASP A 113 -0.87 2.24 33.22
N ALA A 114 0.46 2.27 33.09
CA ALA A 114 1.21 3.50 32.81
C ALA A 114 1.15 3.92 31.32
N TYR A 115 0.80 3.03 30.39
CA TYR A 115 0.83 3.33 28.95
C TYR A 115 -0.12 4.46 28.54
N PRO A 116 -1.39 4.50 28.99
CA PRO A 116 -2.28 5.63 28.73
C PRO A 116 -1.73 6.96 29.27
N GLU A 117 -1.13 6.94 30.47
CA GLU A 117 -0.55 8.14 31.09
C GLU A 117 0.66 8.66 30.29
N ILE A 118 1.53 7.76 29.85
CA ILE A 118 2.67 8.09 28.98
C ILE A 118 2.16 8.68 27.66
N ALA A 119 1.16 8.06 27.03
CA ALA A 119 0.60 8.57 25.77
C ALA A 119 -0.03 9.95 25.94
N ASN A 120 -0.74 10.20 27.05
CA ASN A 120 -1.31 11.51 27.37
C ASN A 120 -0.22 12.56 27.61
N ALA A 121 0.83 12.24 28.38
CA ALA A 121 1.95 13.15 28.60
C ALA A 121 2.66 13.52 27.27
N ILE A 122 2.83 12.55 26.37
CA ILE A 122 3.36 12.79 25.03
C ILE A 122 2.42 13.68 24.22
N TYR A 123 1.11 13.46 24.30
CA TYR A 123 0.11 14.27 23.63
C TYR A 123 0.13 15.73 24.11
N GLU A 124 0.31 15.97 25.40
CA GLU A 124 0.50 17.32 25.97
C GLU A 124 1.76 18.00 25.41
N VAL A 125 2.88 17.28 25.34
CA VAL A 125 4.13 17.78 24.74
C VAL A 125 3.92 18.16 23.27
N ILE A 126 3.24 17.32 22.49
CA ILE A 126 2.92 17.58 21.08
C ILE A 126 2.04 18.83 20.96
N THR A 127 0.97 18.90 21.74
CA THR A 127 -0.04 19.97 21.62
C THR A 127 0.45 21.33 22.14
N ALA A 128 1.48 21.36 22.97
CA ALA A 128 2.16 22.59 23.35
C ALA A 128 2.86 23.28 22.14
N ASP A 129 3.43 22.51 21.22
CA ASP A 129 4.12 23.05 20.01
C ASP A 129 3.24 23.03 18.75
N LEU A 130 2.24 22.16 18.72
CA LEU A 130 1.27 21.96 17.64
C LEU A 130 -0.15 22.04 18.22
N PRO A 131 -0.70 23.25 18.44
CA PRO A 131 -2.01 23.42 19.06
C PRO A 131 -3.12 22.68 18.32
N VAL A 132 -4.03 22.04 19.07
CA VAL A 132 -5.10 21.18 18.51
C VAL A 132 -5.98 21.94 17.53
N ASP A 133 -6.44 23.13 17.91
CA ASP A 133 -7.31 23.95 17.05
C ASP A 133 -6.63 24.41 15.75
N GLN A 134 -5.29 24.42 15.72
CA GLN A 134 -4.52 24.85 14.55
C GLN A 134 -4.06 23.69 13.67
N TYR A 135 -3.74 22.52 14.22
CA TYR A 135 -3.11 21.43 13.45
C TYR A 135 -3.96 20.16 13.40
N PHE A 136 -4.84 19.92 14.38
CA PHE A 136 -5.47 18.61 14.61
C PHE A 136 -6.99 18.66 14.76
N LYS A 137 -7.60 19.75 14.29
CA LYS A 137 -9.05 19.94 14.29
C LYS A 137 -9.49 20.45 12.94
N ARG A 138 -10.39 19.73 12.29
CA ARG A 138 -10.91 20.11 10.98
C ARG A 138 -11.68 21.43 11.07
N THR A 139 -11.56 22.27 10.04
CA THR A 139 -12.44 23.44 9.84
C THR A 139 -13.50 23.14 8.78
N ASP A 140 -14.47 24.02 8.58
CA ASP A 140 -15.48 23.80 7.53
C ASP A 140 -14.88 23.75 6.12
N THR A 141 -13.70 24.35 5.93
CA THR A 141 -13.06 24.52 4.63
C THR A 141 -11.82 23.65 4.43
N GLN A 142 -11.18 23.17 5.51
CA GLN A 142 -9.90 22.48 5.43
C GLN A 142 -9.85 21.22 6.28
N LYS A 143 -9.25 20.16 5.70
CA LYS A 143 -8.81 18.97 6.44
C LYS A 143 -7.51 19.24 7.16
N MET A 144 -7.44 18.76 8.39
CA MET A 144 -6.27 18.94 9.26
C MET A 144 -5.67 17.58 9.60
N TYR A 145 -4.49 17.61 10.23
CA TYR A 145 -3.74 16.40 10.52
C TYR A 145 -4.46 15.55 11.58
N ASP A 146 -4.25 14.25 11.52
CA ASP A 146 -4.55 13.34 12.62
C ASP A 146 -3.28 13.12 13.46
N VAL A 147 -3.43 12.86 14.76
CA VAL A 147 -2.31 12.47 15.64
C VAL A 147 -2.42 11.01 15.99
N GLU A 148 -1.31 10.30 15.89
CA GLU A 148 -1.18 8.91 16.29
C GLU A 148 0.07 8.74 17.17
N ILE A 149 -0.10 8.25 18.39
CA ILE A 149 0.99 7.96 19.33
C ILE A 149 0.97 6.46 19.59
N ASN A 150 2.05 5.80 19.19
CA ASN A 150 2.25 4.37 19.35
C ASN A 150 3.25 4.15 20.47
N VAL A 151 2.79 3.62 21.60
CA VAL A 151 3.63 3.33 22.77
C VAL A 151 3.78 1.82 22.88
N TYR A 152 5.00 1.31 22.81
CA TYR A 152 5.28 -0.13 22.85
C TYR A 152 6.54 -0.42 23.66
N ASN A 153 6.64 -1.63 24.24
CA ASN A 153 7.88 -2.09 24.86
C ASN A 153 8.77 -2.87 23.88
N ILE A 154 8.20 -3.79 23.11
CA ILE A 154 8.93 -4.73 22.25
C ILE A 154 8.36 -4.69 20.83
N LEU A 155 9.13 -4.27 19.84
CA LEU A 155 8.62 -4.17 18.46
C LEU A 155 8.42 -5.55 17.80
N THR A 156 9.33 -6.48 18.07
CA THR A 156 9.35 -7.83 17.49
C THR A 156 9.58 -8.85 18.60
N PRO A 157 8.52 -9.28 19.32
CA PRO A 157 8.67 -10.19 20.43
C PRO A 157 9.06 -11.60 19.97
N THR A 158 10.02 -12.20 20.66
CA THR A 158 10.23 -13.65 20.59
C THR A 158 9.05 -14.39 21.22
N GLU A 159 8.93 -15.71 21.01
CA GLU A 159 7.81 -16.49 21.59
C GLU A 159 7.74 -16.39 23.11
N ALA A 160 8.90 -16.38 23.79
CA ALA A 160 8.98 -16.20 25.23
C ALA A 160 8.56 -14.79 25.71
N GLN A 161 8.67 -13.79 24.84
CA GLN A 161 8.33 -12.39 25.16
C GLN A 161 6.91 -12.02 24.78
N ARG A 162 6.23 -12.80 23.92
CA ARG A 162 4.84 -12.52 23.49
C ARG A 162 3.87 -12.24 24.65
N PRO A 163 3.90 -12.97 25.79
CA PRO A 163 2.98 -12.69 26.89
C PRO A 163 3.17 -11.30 27.52
N ASN A 164 4.36 -10.71 27.40
CA ASN A 164 4.69 -9.40 27.96
C ASN A 164 4.65 -8.30 26.91
N PHE A 165 4.32 -8.60 25.65
CA PHE A 165 4.22 -7.59 24.60
C PHE A 165 3.02 -6.68 24.85
N LEU A 166 3.29 -5.38 25.00
CA LEU A 166 2.29 -4.37 25.20
C LEU A 166 2.44 -3.29 24.13
N TYR A 167 1.32 -2.98 23.49
CA TYR A 167 1.23 -1.93 22.49
C TYR A 167 -0.03 -1.13 22.73
N TYR A 168 0.13 0.14 23.04
CA TYR A 168 -0.94 1.09 23.23
C TYR A 168 -0.95 2.09 22.07
N LEU A 169 -2.10 2.22 21.44
CA LEU A 169 -2.35 3.16 20.36
C LEU A 169 -3.25 4.28 20.89
N PHE A 170 -2.75 5.50 20.88
CA PHE A 170 -3.53 6.71 21.11
C PHE A 170 -3.73 7.43 19.79
N ASN A 171 -4.98 7.77 19.46
CA ASN A 171 -5.34 8.42 18.22
C ASN A 171 -6.28 9.60 18.47
N LYS A 172 -5.92 10.76 17.93
CA LYS A 172 -6.81 11.91 17.83
C LYS A 172 -7.05 12.21 16.36
N ASN A 173 -8.22 11.82 15.86
CA ASN A 173 -8.65 12.19 14.52
C ASN A 173 -9.10 13.66 14.50
N SER A 174 -8.84 14.35 13.40
CA SER A 174 -9.26 15.73 13.15
C SER A 174 -10.77 15.93 13.13
N ASN A 175 -11.55 14.86 12.89
CA ASN A 175 -13.00 14.87 12.83
C ASN A 175 -13.71 14.55 14.15
N VAL A 176 -12.99 14.05 15.17
CA VAL A 176 -13.57 13.70 16.47
C VAL A 176 -13.10 14.68 17.54
N GLU A 177 -13.90 14.92 18.56
CA GLU A 177 -13.55 15.86 19.63
C GLU A 177 -12.55 15.24 20.62
N GLU A 178 -12.74 13.98 20.96
CA GLU A 178 -11.94 13.27 21.96
C GLU A 178 -10.95 12.31 21.31
N ALA A 179 -9.78 12.16 21.93
CA ALA A 179 -8.83 11.14 21.52
C ALA A 179 -9.28 9.77 22.02
N ILE A 180 -8.96 8.72 21.25
CA ILE A 180 -9.28 7.35 21.57
C ILE A 180 -7.96 6.60 21.79
N GLY A 181 -7.87 5.87 22.91
CA GLY A 181 -6.70 5.08 23.25
C GLY A 181 -7.06 3.64 23.55
N ASN A 182 -6.34 2.68 22.94
CA ASN A 182 -6.61 1.24 23.12
C ASN A 182 -5.31 0.42 23.13
N PHE A 183 -5.32 -0.69 23.87
CA PHE A 183 -4.29 -1.72 23.71
C PHE A 183 -4.57 -2.55 22.47
N VAL A 184 -3.66 -2.54 21.51
CA VAL A 184 -3.74 -3.37 20.28
C VAL A 184 -3.04 -4.72 20.47
N SER A 185 -2.38 -4.92 21.60
CA SER A 185 -1.86 -6.21 22.05
C SER A 185 -2.94 -7.11 22.66
N GLU A 186 -4.16 -6.60 22.82
CA GLU A 186 -5.29 -7.34 23.40
C GLU A 186 -6.44 -7.47 22.41
N PRO A 187 -7.20 -8.58 22.46
CA PRO A 187 -8.33 -8.75 21.58
C PRO A 187 -9.46 -7.80 21.96
N LEU A 188 -10.02 -7.12 20.96
CA LEU A 188 -11.20 -6.28 21.16
C LEU A 188 -12.41 -7.09 21.67
N SER A 189 -12.48 -8.37 21.31
CA SER A 189 -13.53 -9.29 21.76
C SER A 189 -12.93 -10.64 22.16
N PRO A 190 -12.74 -10.90 23.46
CA PRO A 190 -12.24 -12.18 23.95
C PRO A 190 -13.14 -13.36 23.54
N GLU A 191 -14.46 -13.18 23.60
CA GLU A 191 -15.44 -14.22 23.22
C GLU A 191 -15.31 -14.63 21.75
N LEU A 192 -15.02 -13.68 20.86
CA LEU A 192 -14.83 -13.99 19.43
C LEU A 192 -13.54 -14.79 19.23
N VAL A 193 -12.48 -14.47 19.97
CA VAL A 193 -11.23 -15.23 19.94
C VAL A 193 -11.46 -16.67 20.40
N GLU A 194 -12.18 -16.86 21.51
CA GLU A 194 -12.51 -18.21 21.99
C GLU A 194 -13.32 -19.01 20.97
N LYS A 195 -14.32 -18.38 20.32
CA LYS A 195 -15.10 -19.03 19.25
C LYS A 195 -14.24 -19.43 18.06
N LEU A 196 -13.28 -18.59 17.66
CA LEU A 196 -12.39 -18.88 16.53
C LEU A 196 -11.42 -20.02 16.88
N ILE A 197 -10.80 -20.00 18.06
CA ILE A 197 -9.92 -21.07 18.52
C ILE A 197 -10.68 -22.40 18.58
N ALA A 198 -11.90 -22.40 19.14
CA ALA A 198 -12.73 -23.60 19.20
C ALA A 198 -13.18 -24.10 17.81
N ALA A 199 -13.35 -23.21 16.84
CA ALA A 199 -13.68 -23.57 15.46
C ALA A 199 -12.47 -24.17 14.72
N GLU A 200 -11.27 -23.62 14.90
CA GLU A 200 -10.02 -24.16 14.35
C GLU A 200 -9.72 -25.55 14.90
N GLN A 201 -9.82 -25.73 16.22
CA GLN A 201 -9.63 -27.05 16.84
C GLN A 201 -10.61 -28.10 16.29
N LYS A 202 -11.88 -27.73 16.07
CA LYS A 202 -12.88 -28.62 15.44
C LYS A 202 -12.62 -28.89 13.96
N ALA A 203 -11.94 -27.98 13.25
CA ALA A 203 -11.57 -28.17 11.86
C ALA A 203 -10.36 -29.12 11.74
N ASP A 204 -9.39 -29.00 12.64
CA ASP A 204 -8.21 -29.87 12.70
C ASP A 204 -8.53 -31.28 13.20
N GLU A 205 -9.57 -31.43 14.03
CA GLU A 205 -10.04 -32.72 14.54
C GLU A 205 -10.89 -33.52 13.53
N LYS A 206 -11.21 -33.00 12.35
CA LYS A 206 -11.96 -33.73 11.32
C LYS A 206 -10.99 -34.54 10.43
N PRO A 207 -10.88 -35.87 10.58
CA PRO A 207 -10.10 -36.67 9.66
C PRO A 207 -10.84 -36.77 8.33
N GLU A 208 -10.09 -36.80 7.23
CA GLU A 208 -10.59 -37.21 5.91
C GLU A 208 -11.34 -38.55 6.02
N THR A 209 -12.65 -38.53 5.80
CA THR A 209 -13.35 -39.69 5.24
C THR A 209 -14.21 -39.24 4.06
N THR A 210 -13.77 -39.72 2.90
CA THR A 210 -14.43 -39.79 1.60
C THR A 210 -15.91 -40.13 1.68
N PRO A 211 -16.80 -39.50 0.89
CA PRO A 211 -18.08 -40.09 0.53
C PRO A 211 -17.90 -40.89 -0.77
N SER A 212 -17.71 -42.20 -0.64
CA SER A 212 -18.02 -43.13 -1.74
C SER A 212 -19.42 -43.68 -1.50
N GLU A 213 -20.31 -43.36 -2.43
CA GLU A 213 -21.32 -44.26 -3.03
C GLU A 213 -22.16 -45.15 -2.08
N GLU A 214 -23.47 -44.86 -1.97
CA GLU A 214 -24.52 -45.61 -2.69
C GLU A 214 -25.91 -45.24 -2.15
N THR A 215 -26.74 -44.71 -3.06
CA THR A 215 -28.20 -44.72 -2.98
C THR A 215 -28.69 -46.13 -3.39
N PRO A 216 -29.77 -46.63 -2.79
CA PRO A 216 -30.97 -46.89 -3.62
C PRO A 216 -32.22 -46.32 -2.91
N GLU A 217 -33.01 -45.44 -3.52
CA GLU A 217 -34.06 -45.70 -4.54
C GLU A 217 -35.04 -46.82 -4.18
N GLY A 218 -36.33 -46.49 -4.10
CA GLY A 218 -37.42 -47.40 -4.45
C GLY A 218 -38.52 -47.63 -3.42
N GLU A 219 -39.57 -46.80 -3.49
CA GLU A 219 -41.01 -47.15 -3.52
C GLU A 219 -41.56 -48.33 -2.70
N ALA A 220 -42.60 -48.08 -1.88
CA ALA A 220 -44.00 -48.42 -2.23
C ALA A 220 -44.99 -48.11 -1.08
N GLU A 221 -45.86 -47.15 -1.36
CA GLU A 221 -47.31 -47.13 -1.15
C GLU A 221 -47.96 -47.98 -0.02
N GLY A 222 -48.59 -47.26 0.92
CA GLY A 222 -50.04 -47.27 1.12
C GLY A 222 -50.73 -48.46 1.80
N GLU A 223 -51.23 -48.24 3.03
CA GLU A 223 -52.57 -48.73 3.41
C GLU A 223 -53.18 -47.83 4.52
N THR A 224 -54.33 -47.27 4.19
CA THR A 224 -55.36 -46.66 5.06
C THR A 224 -56.38 -47.77 5.31
N THR A 225 -57.15 -47.91 6.39
CA THR A 225 -57.83 -47.00 7.33
C THR A 225 -58.46 -47.91 8.42
N GLU A 226 -59.22 -47.32 9.33
CA GLU A 226 -60.52 -47.88 9.73
C GLU A 226 -61.36 -48.46 8.56
#